data_AF-A0A2D6CUF7-F1
#
_entry.id   AF-A0A2D6CUF7-F1
#
_cell.length_a   1.000
_cell.length_b   1.000
_cell.length_c   1.000
_cell.angle_alpha   90.00
_cell.angle_beta   90.00
_cell.angle_gamma   90.00
#
_symmetry.space_group_name_H-M   'P 1'
#
loop_
_entity.id
_entity.type
_entity.pdbx_description
1 polymer ?
#
loop_
_entity_poly.entity_id
_entity_poly.type
_entity_poly.pdbx_seq_one_letter_code
_entity_poly.pdbx_strand_id
1 'polypeptide(L)'
;MTHDRRELRVDHPSREEWVAYLYGESDARDQSRLTAHLHDCAECRGQVEAWRKTMYAMNAWELAPASSRARAVVPQWVPVAAAAAFALFIGIGAARVTAPKPVDVDALRAELGQNLRQEIGAEWRMALALTSERMYSDLYTQLRDDVDASAARAVMLTRSEAGRAIGEFARLYEEDQTRSRTGIAEIIQYVDEQRVQDVAELRSTVRSLASATGHEFQRTQRRLDAITPIVRVAPAGARD
;
A
#
# COMPACT_ATOMS: atom_id res chain seq x y z
N MET A 1 20.04 1.17 45.78
CA MET A 1 18.80 0.37 45.63
C MET A 1 18.49 0.25 44.16
N THR A 2 19.17 -0.68 43.48
CA THR A 2 18.93 -1.05 42.09
C THR A 2 17.75 -2.00 42.06
N HIS A 3 16.62 -1.56 41.51
CA HIS A 3 15.50 -2.46 41.24
C HIS A 3 15.97 -3.54 40.27
N ASP A 4 16.01 -4.77 40.78
CA ASP A 4 16.20 -6.01 40.02
C ASP A 4 15.02 -6.17 39.05
N ARG A 5 15.15 -5.58 37.85
CA ARG A 5 14.34 -5.86 36.68
C ARG A 5 14.75 -7.22 36.10
N ARG A 6 14.62 -8.29 36.88
CA ARG A 6 14.14 -9.55 36.31
C ARG A 6 12.68 -9.33 35.94
N GLU A 7 12.52 -8.58 34.85
CA GLU A 7 11.32 -8.58 34.04
C GLU A 7 10.92 -10.04 33.91
N LEU A 8 9.78 -10.37 34.52
CA LEU A 8 9.04 -11.58 34.27
C LEU A 8 8.84 -11.63 32.76
N ARG A 9 9.75 -12.32 32.06
CA ARG A 9 9.58 -12.64 30.65
C ARG A 9 8.39 -13.59 30.61
N VAL A 10 7.21 -13.01 30.49
CA VAL A 10 5.99 -13.76 30.20
C VAL A 10 6.19 -14.27 28.79
N ASP A 11 6.45 -15.56 28.66
CA ASP A 11 6.51 -16.20 27.36
C ASP A 11 5.10 -16.13 26.75
N HIS A 12 4.93 -15.18 25.82
CA HIS A 12 3.68 -15.03 25.07
C HIS A 12 3.55 -16.20 24.10
N PRO A 13 2.36 -16.84 24.01
CA PRO A 13 2.12 -17.88 23.04
C PRO A 13 2.35 -17.38 21.61
N SER A 14 2.84 -18.27 20.75
CA SER A 14 3.15 -17.92 19.37
C SER A 14 1.87 -17.61 18.60
N ARG A 15 2.02 -16.94 17.45
CA ARG A 15 0.88 -16.63 16.58
C ARG A 15 0.18 -17.91 16.10
N GLU A 16 0.95 -18.95 15.80
CA GLU A 16 0.46 -20.24 15.33
C GLU A 16 -0.40 -20.92 16.40
N GLU A 17 0.02 -20.88 17.68
CA GLU A 17 -0.75 -21.41 18.81
C GLU A 17 -2.11 -20.68 18.96
N TRP A 18 -2.12 -19.36 18.79
CA TRP A 18 -3.37 -18.60 18.84
C TRP A 18 -4.30 -18.88 17.67
N VAL A 19 -3.77 -19.09 16.46
CA VAL A 19 -4.56 -19.48 15.29
C VAL A 19 -5.20 -20.84 15.52
N ALA A 20 -4.43 -21.84 15.96
CA ALA A 20 -4.96 -23.17 16.27
C ALA A 20 -6.03 -23.10 17.37
N TYR A 21 -5.85 -22.27 18.40
CA TYR A 21 -6.86 -22.02 19.43
C TYR A 21 -8.14 -21.38 18.89
N LEU A 22 -8.02 -20.38 18.01
CA LEU A 22 -9.17 -19.66 17.44
C LEU A 22 -10.02 -20.53 16.51
N TYR A 23 -9.40 -21.45 15.77
CA TYR A 23 -10.10 -22.40 14.90
C TYR A 23 -10.52 -23.70 15.63
N GLY A 24 -10.18 -23.85 16.91
CA GLY A 24 -10.51 -25.05 17.69
C GLY A 24 -9.68 -26.29 17.33
N GLU A 25 -8.52 -26.09 16.72
CA GLU A 25 -7.59 -27.14 16.29
C GLU A 25 -6.59 -27.55 17.39
N SER A 26 -6.44 -26.74 18.45
CA SER A 26 -5.61 -27.07 19.61
C SER A 26 -6.28 -28.12 20.52
N ASP A 27 -5.48 -28.97 21.16
CA ASP A 27 -6.00 -29.98 22.11
C ASP A 27 -6.61 -29.34 23.38
N ALA A 28 -7.32 -30.15 24.18
CA ALA A 28 -8.02 -29.67 25.38
C ALA A 28 -7.09 -29.08 26.45
N ARG A 29 -5.84 -29.56 26.53
CA ARG A 29 -4.85 -29.06 27.48
C ARG A 29 -4.34 -27.69 27.05
N ASP A 30 -4.05 -27.52 25.78
CA ASP A 30 -3.62 -26.24 25.21
C ASP A 30 -4.73 -25.20 25.21
N GLN A 31 -5.99 -25.59 24.91
CA GLN A 31 -7.13 -24.68 25.08
C GLN A 31 -7.23 -24.15 26.51
N SER A 32 -7.07 -25.03 27.50
CA SER A 32 -7.12 -24.64 28.92
C SER A 32 -5.96 -23.71 29.29
N ARG A 33 -4.74 -24.01 28.85
CA ARG A 33 -3.54 -23.20 29.07
C ARG A 33 -3.68 -21.80 28.45
N LEU A 34 -4.11 -21.73 27.19
CA LEU A 34 -4.27 -20.47 26.46
C LEU A 34 -5.44 -19.64 27.03
N THR A 35 -6.53 -20.28 27.46
CA THR A 35 -7.63 -19.59 28.15
C THR A 35 -7.17 -18.96 29.46
N ALA A 36 -6.39 -19.68 30.26
CA ALA A 36 -5.80 -19.13 31.48
C ALA A 36 -4.86 -17.95 31.16
N HIS A 37 -4.03 -18.07 30.12
CA HIS A 37 -3.16 -16.97 29.69
C HIS A 37 -3.94 -15.72 29.27
N LEU A 38 -5.07 -15.86 28.56
CA LEU A 38 -5.94 -14.73 28.20
C LEU A 38 -6.54 -14.04 29.42
N HIS A 39 -6.78 -14.78 30.50
CA HIS A 39 -7.26 -14.23 31.76
C HIS A 39 -6.20 -13.38 32.47
N ASP A 40 -4.93 -13.75 32.35
CA ASP A 40 -3.84 -13.10 33.09
C ASP A 40 -3.08 -12.05 32.27
N CYS A 41 -3.12 -12.13 30.93
CA CYS A 41 -2.42 -11.22 30.02
C CYS A 41 -3.39 -10.33 29.22
N ALA A 42 -3.45 -9.05 29.56
CA ALA A 42 -4.29 -8.07 28.87
C ALA A 42 -3.87 -7.83 27.40
N GLU A 43 -2.57 -7.92 27.10
CA GLU A 43 -2.04 -7.71 25.75
C GLU A 43 -2.50 -8.81 24.79
N CYS A 44 -2.30 -10.08 25.15
CA CYS A 44 -2.76 -11.21 24.34
C CYS A 44 -4.28 -11.20 24.19
N ARG A 45 -5.03 -10.77 25.21
CA ARG A 45 -6.48 -10.60 25.12
C ARG A 45 -6.88 -9.59 24.05
N GLY A 46 -6.23 -8.43 24.02
CA GLY A 46 -6.45 -7.40 23.00
C GLY A 46 -6.16 -7.91 21.59
N GLN A 47 -5.06 -8.64 21.41
CA GLN A 47 -4.69 -9.23 20.11
C GLN A 47 -5.73 -10.26 19.63
N VAL A 48 -6.13 -11.19 20.50
CA VAL A 48 -7.13 -12.22 20.17
C VAL A 48 -8.51 -11.62 19.90
N GLU A 49 -8.92 -10.60 20.64
CA GLU A 49 -10.18 -9.89 20.38
C GLU A 49 -10.16 -9.17 19.02
N ALA A 50 -9.04 -8.53 18.67
CA ALA A 50 -8.86 -7.91 17.36
C ALA A 50 -8.99 -8.93 16.23
N TRP A 51 -8.35 -10.11 16.34
CA TRP A 51 -8.48 -11.18 15.35
C TRP A 51 -9.90 -11.73 15.25
N ARG A 52 -10.60 -11.93 16.38
CA ARG A 52 -12.01 -12.34 16.38
C ARG A 52 -12.89 -11.32 15.66
N LYS A 53 -12.70 -10.02 15.89
CA LYS A 53 -13.43 -8.96 15.17
C LYS A 53 -13.22 -9.02 13.66
N THR A 54 -11.99 -9.22 13.21
CA THR A 54 -11.69 -9.39 11.78
C THR A 54 -12.37 -10.63 11.19
N MET A 55 -12.33 -11.77 11.89
CA MET A 55 -13.03 -12.98 11.44
C MET A 55 -14.55 -12.78 11.38
N TYR A 56 -15.15 -12.12 12.37
CA TYR A 56 -16.56 -11.77 12.33
C TYR A 56 -16.89 -10.83 11.17
N ALA A 57 -16.03 -9.85 10.86
CA ALA A 57 -16.23 -8.95 9.73
C ALA A 57 -16.16 -9.68 8.39
N MET A 58 -15.24 -10.65 8.25
CA MET A 58 -15.14 -11.50 7.06
C MET A 58 -16.35 -12.45 6.92
N ASN A 59 -16.78 -13.08 8.00
CA ASN A 59 -17.98 -13.93 7.99
C ASN A 59 -19.25 -13.11 7.75
N ALA A 60 -19.33 -11.88 8.27
CA ALA A 60 -20.43 -10.96 7.97
C ALA A 60 -20.41 -10.45 6.52
N TRP A 61 -19.27 -10.57 5.83
CA TRP A 61 -19.15 -10.27 4.41
C TRP A 61 -19.66 -11.43 3.52
N GLU A 62 -19.99 -12.60 4.08
CA GLU A 62 -20.73 -13.61 3.32
C GLU A 62 -22.13 -13.09 3.00
N LEU A 63 -22.21 -12.50 1.80
CA LEU A 63 -23.39 -12.19 1.00
C LEU A 63 -24.51 -11.58 1.85
N ALA A 64 -24.63 -10.25 1.81
CA ALA A 64 -25.90 -9.58 2.12
C ALA A 64 -27.02 -10.47 1.55
N PRO A 65 -27.89 -11.08 2.39
CA PRO A 65 -28.83 -12.07 1.91
C PRO A 65 -29.55 -11.39 0.77
N ALA A 66 -29.38 -11.94 -0.45
CA ALA A 66 -29.93 -11.34 -1.66
C ALA A 66 -31.35 -10.97 -1.31
N SER A 67 -31.63 -9.68 -1.14
CA SER A 67 -32.81 -9.26 -0.41
C SER A 67 -33.97 -9.71 -1.27
N SER A 68 -34.54 -10.86 -0.95
CA SER A 68 -35.62 -11.46 -1.70
C SER A 68 -36.87 -10.73 -1.25
N ARG A 69 -36.94 -9.44 -1.59
CA ARG A 69 -38.22 -8.84 -1.99
C ARG A 69 -38.57 -9.42 -3.36
N ALA A 70 -38.67 -10.75 -3.42
CA ALA A 70 -39.48 -11.39 -4.43
C ALA A 70 -40.91 -10.99 -4.08
N ARG A 71 -41.36 -9.88 -4.68
CA ARG A 71 -42.77 -9.54 -4.76
C ARG A 71 -43.44 -10.80 -5.31
N ALA A 72 -44.28 -11.45 -4.51
CA ALA A 72 -45.00 -12.64 -4.92
C ALA A 72 -45.88 -12.28 -6.12
N VAL A 73 -45.36 -12.51 -7.32
CA VAL A 73 -46.14 -12.49 -8.55
C VAL A 73 -46.82 -13.85 -8.57
N VAL A 74 -48.05 -13.90 -8.06
CA VAL A 74 -48.88 -15.10 -8.17
C VAL A 74 -49.06 -15.38 -9.67
N PRO A 75 -48.57 -16.50 -10.20
CA PRO A 75 -48.66 -16.75 -11.63
C PRO A 75 -50.11 -17.02 -12.05
N GLN A 76 -50.56 -16.41 -13.14
CA GLN A 76 -51.94 -16.48 -13.66
C GLN A 76 -52.43 -17.90 -14.04
N TRP A 77 -51.57 -18.93 -13.99
CA TRP A 77 -51.90 -20.31 -14.40
C TRP A 77 -52.40 -21.22 -13.27
N VAL A 78 -52.50 -20.73 -12.03
CA VAL A 78 -53.15 -21.43 -10.90
C VAL A 78 -54.56 -21.99 -11.22
N PRO A 79 -55.46 -21.32 -11.97
CA PRO A 79 -56.77 -21.90 -12.28
C PRO A 79 -56.70 -23.11 -13.24
N VAL A 80 -55.66 -23.24 -14.06
CA VAL A 80 -55.51 -24.38 -14.99
C VAL A 80 -55.03 -25.63 -14.24
N ALA A 81 -54.16 -25.46 -13.23
CA ALA A 81 -53.68 -26.56 -12.40
C ALA A 81 -54.80 -27.21 -11.55
N ALA A 82 -55.78 -26.41 -11.10
CA ALA A 82 -56.92 -26.91 -10.32
C ALA A 82 -57.86 -27.81 -11.15
N ALA A 83 -58.07 -27.49 -12.43
CA ALA A 83 -58.92 -28.28 -13.32
C ALA A 83 -58.30 -29.65 -13.65
N ALA A 84 -56.98 -29.69 -13.86
CA ALA A 84 -56.26 -30.95 -14.10
C ALA A 84 -56.28 -31.88 -12.87
N ALA A 85 -56.19 -31.32 -11.66
CA ALA A 85 -56.29 -32.10 -10.43
C ALA A 85 -57.67 -32.75 -10.26
N PHE A 86 -58.75 -32.03 -10.58
CA PHE A 86 -60.11 -32.59 -10.54
C PHE A 86 -60.32 -33.72 -11.56
N ALA A 87 -59.79 -33.59 -12.78
CA ALA A 87 -59.87 -34.65 -13.78
C ALA A 87 -59.13 -35.93 -13.34
N LEU A 88 -57.98 -35.80 -12.68
CA LEU A 88 -57.23 -36.93 -12.11
C LEU A 88 -58.00 -37.64 -10.98
N PHE A 89 -58.65 -36.90 -10.09
CA PHE A 89 -59.45 -37.50 -9.02
C PHE A 89 -60.65 -38.30 -9.54
N ILE A 90 -61.30 -37.84 -10.61
CA ILE A 90 -62.42 -38.55 -11.23
C ILE A 90 -61.93 -39.82 -11.95
N GLY A 91 -60.78 -39.77 -12.63
CA GLY A 91 -60.18 -40.94 -13.29
C GLY A 91 -59.79 -42.07 -12.33
N ILE A 92 -59.26 -41.73 -11.14
CA ILE A 92 -58.88 -42.71 -10.11
C ILE A 92 -60.11 -43.41 -9.51
N GLY A 93 -61.24 -42.70 -9.39
CA GLY A 93 -62.48 -43.27 -8.86
C GLY A 93 -63.10 -44.34 -9.77
N ALA A 94 -63.07 -44.12 -11.09
CA ALA A 94 -63.63 -45.07 -12.06
C ALA A 94 -62.79 -46.35 -12.21
N ALA A 95 -61.46 -46.26 -12.03
CA ALA A 95 -60.55 -47.40 -12.18
C ALA A 95 -60.72 -48.48 -11.08
N ARG A 96 -61.32 -48.14 -9.93
CA ARG A 96 -61.53 -49.10 -8.83
C ARG A 96 -62.69 -50.07 -9.06
N VAL A 97 -63.61 -49.77 -9.98
CA VAL A 97 -64.85 -50.56 -10.15
C VAL A 97 -64.68 -51.72 -11.13
N THR A 98 -63.62 -51.73 -11.95
CA THR A 98 -63.43 -52.71 -13.03
C THR A 98 -62.19 -53.60 -12.89
N ALA A 99 -61.43 -53.52 -11.79
CA ALA A 99 -60.14 -54.22 -11.67
C ALA A 99 -60.30 -55.73 -11.37
N PRO A 100 -59.82 -56.63 -12.26
CA PRO A 100 -59.75 -58.07 -12.00
C PRO A 100 -58.46 -58.44 -11.24
N LYS A 101 -58.61 -59.30 -10.22
CA LYS A 101 -57.58 -59.90 -9.33
C LYS A 101 -56.65 -58.91 -8.57
N PRO A 102 -56.34 -59.19 -7.29
CA PRO A 102 -55.39 -58.38 -6.53
C PRO A 102 -54.00 -58.53 -7.17
N VAL A 103 -53.54 -57.48 -7.82
CA VAL A 103 -52.15 -57.33 -8.26
C VAL A 103 -51.31 -57.25 -6.99
N ASP A 104 -50.26 -58.07 -6.91
CA ASP A 104 -49.29 -58.03 -5.83
C ASP A 104 -48.52 -56.70 -5.90
N VAL A 105 -48.98 -55.75 -5.10
CA VAL A 105 -48.45 -54.39 -5.03
C VAL A 105 -47.02 -54.35 -4.51
N ASP A 106 -46.60 -55.36 -3.75
CA ASP A 106 -45.25 -55.41 -3.19
C ASP A 106 -44.25 -55.92 -4.24
N ALA A 107 -44.65 -56.91 -5.05
CA ALA A 107 -43.86 -57.32 -6.22
C ALA A 107 -43.70 -56.17 -7.22
N LEU A 108 -44.79 -55.46 -7.54
CA LEU A 108 -44.75 -54.33 -8.46
C LEU A 108 -43.90 -53.17 -7.92
N ARG A 109 -43.98 -52.88 -6.61
CA ARG A 109 -43.17 -51.84 -5.96
C ARG A 109 -41.69 -52.20 -5.93
N ALA A 110 -41.35 -53.47 -5.71
CA ALA A 110 -39.97 -53.93 -5.73
C ALA A 110 -39.34 -53.77 -7.13
N GLU A 111 -40.08 -54.16 -8.16
CA GLU A 111 -39.63 -54.07 -9.55
C GLU A 111 -39.53 -52.61 -10.02
N LEU A 112 -40.55 -51.78 -9.76
CA LEU A 112 -40.51 -50.34 -10.08
C LEU A 112 -39.39 -49.62 -9.31
N GLY A 113 -39.21 -49.92 -8.02
CA GLY A 113 -38.21 -49.26 -7.19
C GLY A 113 -36.78 -49.53 -7.66
N GLN A 114 -36.53 -50.73 -8.20
CA GLN A 114 -35.22 -51.10 -8.72
C GLN A 114 -34.95 -50.46 -10.09
N ASN A 115 -35.96 -50.43 -10.97
CA ASN A 115 -35.83 -49.85 -12.30
C ASN A 115 -35.71 -48.31 -12.25
N LEU A 116 -36.56 -47.64 -11.46
CA LEU A 116 -36.46 -46.18 -11.26
C LEU A 116 -35.11 -45.77 -10.67
N ARG A 117 -34.57 -46.52 -9.68
CA ARG A 117 -33.24 -46.17 -9.12
C ARG A 117 -32.13 -46.27 -10.15
N GLN A 118 -32.21 -47.21 -11.09
CA GLN A 118 -31.21 -47.37 -12.13
C GLN A 118 -31.31 -46.27 -13.20
N GLU A 119 -32.50 -46.03 -13.74
CA GLU A 119 -32.73 -45.00 -14.78
C GLU A 119 -32.50 -43.60 -14.22
N ILE A 120 -33.15 -43.25 -13.11
CA ILE A 120 -32.99 -41.93 -12.47
C ILE A 120 -31.54 -41.74 -12.02
N GLY A 121 -30.91 -42.77 -11.44
CA GLY A 121 -29.52 -42.67 -10.99
C GLY A 121 -28.54 -42.40 -12.13
N ALA A 122 -28.75 -43.00 -13.30
CA ALA A 122 -27.89 -42.79 -14.46
C ALA A 122 -28.08 -41.40 -15.08
N GLU A 123 -29.34 -40.97 -15.28
CA GLU A 123 -29.66 -39.65 -15.84
C GLU A 123 -29.19 -38.52 -14.92
N TRP A 124 -29.44 -38.63 -13.61
CA TRP A 124 -28.98 -37.63 -12.64
C TRP A 124 -27.47 -37.54 -12.56
N ARG A 125 -26.74 -38.67 -12.63
CA ARG A 125 -25.27 -38.66 -12.65
C ARG A 125 -24.73 -37.95 -13.89
N MET A 126 -25.32 -38.18 -15.06
CA MET A 126 -24.92 -37.47 -16.30
C MET A 126 -25.27 -35.99 -16.25
N ALA A 127 -26.47 -35.64 -15.78
CA ALA A 127 -26.90 -34.24 -15.63
C ALA A 127 -25.99 -33.48 -14.65
N LEU A 128 -25.69 -34.08 -13.49
CA LEU A 128 -24.79 -33.50 -12.50
C LEU A 128 -23.38 -33.32 -13.06
N ALA A 129 -22.83 -34.32 -13.77
CA ALA A 129 -21.50 -34.20 -14.38
C ALA A 129 -21.43 -33.00 -15.35
N LEU A 130 -22.40 -32.89 -16.28
CA LEU A 130 -22.46 -31.79 -17.24
C LEU A 130 -22.67 -30.42 -16.59
N THR A 131 -23.50 -30.33 -15.55
CA THR A 131 -23.70 -29.07 -14.81
C THR A 131 -22.48 -28.67 -14.00
N SER A 132 -21.79 -29.65 -13.39
CA SER A 132 -20.59 -29.38 -12.59
C SER A 132 -19.47 -28.83 -13.47
N GLU A 133 -19.22 -29.42 -14.63
CA GLU A 133 -18.17 -28.98 -15.56
C GLU A 133 -18.42 -27.55 -16.06
N ARG A 134 -19.66 -27.21 -16.45
CA ARG A 134 -20.03 -25.84 -16.84
C ARG A 134 -19.89 -24.85 -15.69
N MET A 135 -20.32 -25.23 -14.49
CA MET A 135 -20.23 -24.35 -13.32
C MET A 135 -18.78 -24.05 -12.96
N TYR A 136 -17.88 -25.05 -13.03
CA TYR A 136 -16.46 -24.85 -12.79
C TYR A 136 -15.80 -23.99 -13.88
N SER A 137 -16.15 -24.21 -15.15
CA SER A 137 -15.61 -23.36 -16.24
C SER A 137 -16.05 -21.91 -16.11
N ASP A 138 -17.32 -21.67 -15.80
CA ASP A 138 -17.89 -20.33 -15.67
C ASP A 138 -17.34 -19.60 -14.43
N LEU A 139 -17.13 -20.32 -13.33
CA LEU A 139 -16.48 -19.76 -12.14
C LEU A 139 -15.03 -19.38 -12.44
N TYR A 140 -14.30 -20.23 -13.17
CA TYR A 140 -12.91 -19.98 -13.50
C TYR A 140 -12.74 -18.78 -14.44
N THR A 141 -13.62 -18.65 -15.45
CA THR A 141 -13.61 -17.49 -16.35
C THR A 141 -13.97 -16.20 -15.62
N GLN A 142 -15.01 -16.20 -14.76
CA GLN A 142 -15.34 -15.04 -13.92
C GLN A 142 -14.19 -14.62 -13.00
N LEU A 143 -13.54 -15.59 -12.34
CA LEU A 143 -12.42 -15.30 -11.47
C LEU A 143 -11.25 -14.68 -12.25
N ARG A 144 -10.96 -15.22 -13.44
CA ARG A 144 -9.91 -14.70 -14.31
C ARG A 144 -10.21 -13.28 -14.77
N ASP A 145 -11.43 -13.02 -15.21
CA ASP A 145 -11.86 -11.70 -15.69
C ASP A 145 -11.82 -10.65 -14.57
N ASP A 146 -12.18 -11.00 -13.33
CA ASP A 146 -12.11 -10.07 -12.20
C ASP A 146 -10.66 -9.81 -11.73
N VAL A 147 -9.79 -10.81 -11.80
CA VAL A 147 -8.34 -10.63 -11.58
C VAL A 147 -7.74 -9.71 -12.64
N ASP A 148 -8.04 -9.92 -13.92
CA ASP A 148 -7.54 -9.08 -15.01
C ASP A 148 -8.09 -7.63 -14.88
N ALA A 149 -9.36 -7.48 -14.53
CA ALA A 149 -9.98 -6.17 -14.29
C ALA A 149 -9.38 -5.45 -13.08
N SER A 150 -9.12 -6.16 -11.97
CA SER A 150 -8.49 -5.58 -10.78
C SER A 150 -7.02 -5.22 -11.01
N ALA A 151 -6.27 -6.03 -11.76
CA ALA A 151 -4.90 -5.72 -12.17
C ALA A 151 -4.85 -4.46 -13.06
N ALA A 152 -5.75 -4.33 -14.03
CA ALA A 152 -5.84 -3.12 -14.86
C ALA A 152 -6.16 -1.86 -14.03
N ARG A 153 -7.09 -1.96 -13.05
CA ARG A 153 -7.40 -0.86 -12.11
C ARG A 153 -6.19 -0.47 -11.26
N ALA A 154 -5.46 -1.45 -10.72
CA ALA A 154 -4.26 -1.21 -9.93
C ALA A 154 -3.17 -0.51 -10.76
N VAL A 155 -2.90 -0.98 -11.98
CA VAL A 155 -1.90 -0.35 -12.87
C VAL A 155 -2.27 1.10 -13.20
N MET A 156 -3.56 1.40 -13.44
CA MET A 156 -4.02 2.76 -13.70
C MET A 156 -3.84 3.68 -12.49
N LEU A 157 -4.16 3.20 -11.29
CA LEU A 157 -3.95 3.93 -10.04
C LEU A 157 -2.45 4.22 -9.83
N THR A 158 -1.61 3.19 -9.90
CA THR A 158 -0.16 3.32 -9.73
C THR A 158 0.46 4.24 -10.78
N ARG A 159 0.00 4.18 -12.04
CA ARG A 159 0.48 5.07 -13.10
C ARG A 159 0.11 6.53 -12.84
N SER A 160 -1.09 6.78 -12.31
CA SER A 160 -1.52 8.15 -11.96
C SER A 160 -0.75 8.71 -10.76
N GLU A 161 -0.48 7.88 -9.75
CA GLU A 161 0.31 8.25 -8.58
C GLU A 161 1.78 8.46 -8.93
N ALA A 162 2.37 7.56 -9.71
CA ALA A 162 3.73 7.70 -10.22
C ALA A 162 3.86 8.97 -11.08
N GLY A 163 2.89 9.26 -11.94
CA GLY A 163 2.87 10.49 -12.73
C GLY A 163 2.84 11.74 -11.84
N ARG A 164 2.03 11.72 -10.77
CA ARG A 164 1.95 12.83 -9.81
C ARG A 164 3.26 13.00 -9.04
N ALA A 165 3.86 11.91 -8.56
CA ALA A 165 5.14 11.93 -7.84
C ALA A 165 6.29 12.43 -8.73
N ILE A 166 6.36 12.00 -10.00
CA ILE A 166 7.35 12.49 -10.97
C ILE A 166 7.14 13.98 -11.24
N GLY A 167 5.90 14.43 -11.41
CA GLY A 167 5.58 15.85 -11.60
C GLY A 167 5.97 16.72 -10.39
N GLU A 168 5.70 16.23 -9.18
CA GLU A 168 6.10 16.91 -7.94
C GLU A 168 7.63 16.98 -7.80
N PHE A 169 8.33 15.88 -8.09
CA PHE A 169 9.79 15.84 -8.08
C PHE A 169 10.40 16.81 -9.09
N ALA A 170 9.88 16.85 -10.33
CA ALA A 170 10.35 17.77 -11.36
C ALA A 170 10.20 19.24 -10.92
N ARG A 171 9.08 19.58 -10.29
CA ARG A 171 8.83 20.94 -9.77
C ARG A 171 9.79 21.31 -8.65
N LEU A 172 10.02 20.41 -7.68
CA LEU A 172 10.97 20.64 -6.59
C LEU A 172 12.40 20.80 -7.11
N TYR A 173 12.77 20.01 -8.11
CA TYR A 173 14.08 20.10 -8.74
C TYR A 173 14.28 21.43 -9.48
N GLU A 174 13.27 21.90 -10.22
CA GLU A 174 13.33 23.19 -10.92
C GLU A 174 13.38 24.38 -9.95
N GLU A 175 12.66 24.31 -8.84
CA GLU A 175 12.72 25.31 -7.76
C GLU A 175 14.12 25.38 -7.13
N ASP A 176 14.71 24.23 -6.80
CA ASP A 176 16.05 24.15 -6.21
C ASP A 176 17.13 24.63 -7.21
N GLN A 177 17.01 24.25 -8.48
CA GLN A 177 17.91 24.71 -9.52
C GLN A 177 17.84 26.24 -9.69
N THR A 178 16.64 26.82 -9.61
CA THR A 178 16.46 28.28 -9.68
C THR A 178 17.09 28.96 -8.47
N ARG A 179 16.86 28.43 -7.25
CA ARG A 179 17.47 28.93 -6.01
C ARG A 179 19.00 28.86 -6.05
N SER A 180 19.54 27.77 -6.58
CA SER A 180 20.98 27.57 -6.74
C SER A 180 21.58 28.58 -7.73
N ARG A 181 20.92 28.80 -8.87
CA ARG A 181 21.34 29.83 -9.85
C ARG A 181 21.33 31.23 -9.27
N THR A 182 20.30 31.59 -8.51
CA THR A 182 20.24 32.90 -7.84
C THR A 182 21.34 33.04 -6.79
N GLY A 183 21.60 31.98 -6.02
CA GLY A 183 22.68 31.99 -5.02
C GLY A 183 24.07 32.12 -5.65
N ILE A 184 24.33 31.43 -6.78
CA ILE A 184 25.60 31.57 -7.51
C ILE A 184 25.75 33.00 -8.06
N ALA A 185 24.69 33.59 -8.61
CA ALA A 185 24.73 34.97 -9.12
C ALA A 185 25.04 35.98 -8.00
N GLU A 186 24.44 35.80 -6.82
CA GLU A 186 24.69 36.63 -5.64
C GLU A 186 26.14 36.51 -5.15
N ILE A 187 26.69 35.29 -5.10
CA ILE A 187 28.11 35.07 -4.74
C ILE A 187 29.05 35.74 -5.74
N ILE A 188 28.77 35.63 -7.05
CA ILE A 188 29.59 36.27 -8.09
C ILE A 188 29.56 37.79 -7.92
N GLN A 189 28.39 38.38 -7.69
CA GLN A 189 28.25 39.81 -7.45
C GLN A 189 29.03 40.25 -6.21
N TYR A 190 28.91 39.52 -5.10
CA TYR A 190 29.64 39.80 -3.87
C TYR A 190 31.17 39.78 -4.09
N VAL A 191 31.69 38.79 -4.82
CA VAL A 191 33.12 38.69 -5.14
C VAL A 191 33.59 39.85 -6.01
N ASP A 192 32.79 40.30 -6.97
CA ASP A 192 33.14 41.43 -7.84
C ASP A 192 33.16 42.76 -7.06
N GLU A 193 32.17 42.97 -6.19
CA GLU A 193 32.14 44.12 -5.27
C GLU A 193 33.37 44.14 -4.36
N GLN A 194 33.73 43.00 -3.78
CA GLN A 194 34.93 42.86 -2.94
C GLN A 194 36.20 43.17 -3.74
N ARG A 195 36.31 42.65 -4.96
CA ARG A 195 37.47 42.90 -5.84
C ARG A 195 37.63 44.38 -6.17
N VAL A 196 36.54 45.10 -6.42
CA VAL A 196 36.57 46.55 -6.68
C VAL A 196 37.07 47.31 -5.44
N GLN A 197 36.63 46.91 -4.24
CA GLN A 197 37.09 47.50 -2.98
C GLN A 197 38.57 47.21 -2.73
N ASP A 198 39.01 45.96 -2.89
CA ASP A 198 40.41 45.55 -2.72
C ASP A 198 41.35 46.31 -3.68
N VAL A 199 40.94 46.48 -4.93
CA VAL A 199 41.71 47.27 -5.92
C VAL A 199 41.79 48.75 -5.52
N ALA A 200 40.70 49.31 -5.01
CA ALA A 200 40.69 50.69 -4.53
C ALA A 200 41.59 50.88 -3.30
N GLU A 201 41.55 49.95 -2.35
CA GLU A 201 42.41 49.92 -1.17
C GLU A 201 43.88 49.79 -1.57
N LEU A 202 44.24 48.78 -2.38
CA LEU A 202 45.59 48.59 -2.90
C LEU A 202 46.12 49.85 -3.59
N ARG A 203 45.29 50.51 -4.42
CA ARG A 203 45.68 51.75 -5.08
C ARG A 203 45.93 52.88 -4.08
N SER A 204 45.14 52.96 -3.02
CA SER A 204 45.34 53.94 -1.94
C SER A 204 46.65 53.69 -1.19
N THR A 205 46.94 52.43 -0.86
CA THR A 205 48.17 51.99 -0.18
C THR A 205 49.39 52.25 -1.04
N VAL A 206 49.34 51.95 -2.34
CA VAL A 206 50.42 52.24 -3.29
C VAL A 206 50.68 53.75 -3.39
N ARG A 207 49.64 54.58 -3.43
CA ARG A 207 49.80 56.06 -3.41
C ARG A 207 50.43 56.55 -2.11
N SER A 208 50.01 56.01 -0.97
CA SER A 208 50.58 56.35 0.34
C SER A 208 52.05 55.94 0.46
N LEU A 209 52.41 54.77 -0.07
CA LEU A 209 53.80 54.30 -0.09
C LEU A 209 54.67 55.18 -1.00
N ALA A 210 54.14 55.54 -2.18
CA ALA A 210 54.83 56.42 -3.12
C ALA A 210 55.08 57.83 -2.54
N SER A 211 54.09 58.42 -1.85
CA SER A 211 54.27 59.73 -1.19
C SER A 211 55.27 59.65 -0.04
N ALA A 212 55.20 58.62 0.81
CA ALA A 212 56.16 58.40 1.90
C ALA A 212 57.60 58.25 1.37
N THR A 213 57.78 57.46 0.31
CA THR A 213 59.09 57.24 -0.32
C THR A 213 59.63 58.52 -0.96
N GLY A 214 58.77 59.30 -1.61
CA GLY A 214 59.12 60.61 -2.17
C GLY A 214 59.60 61.60 -1.10
N HIS A 215 58.93 61.62 0.06
CA HIS A 215 59.34 62.46 1.19
C HIS A 215 60.70 62.03 1.77
N GLU A 216 60.97 60.74 1.92
CA GLU A 216 62.27 60.25 2.40
C GLU A 216 63.39 60.54 1.39
N PHE A 217 63.14 60.38 0.09
CA PHE A 217 64.11 60.72 -0.95
C PHE A 217 64.46 62.21 -0.91
N GLN A 218 63.45 63.08 -0.85
CA GLN A 218 63.66 64.53 -0.78
C GLN A 218 64.37 64.94 0.51
N ARG A 219 64.09 64.28 1.63
CA ARG A 219 64.82 64.47 2.90
C ARG A 219 66.28 64.05 2.77
N THR A 220 66.55 62.93 2.11
CA THR A 220 67.91 62.41 1.88
C THR A 220 68.70 63.34 0.95
N GLN A 221 68.06 63.84 -0.12
CA GLN A 221 68.67 64.81 -1.03
C GLN A 221 69.00 66.13 -0.33
N ARG A 222 68.08 66.69 0.47
CA ARG A 222 68.37 67.88 1.27
C ARG A 222 69.52 67.66 2.26
N ARG A 223 69.63 66.46 2.86
CA ARG A 223 70.78 66.11 3.72
C ARG A 223 72.09 66.08 2.92
N LEU A 224 72.10 65.52 1.71
CA LEU A 224 73.27 65.50 0.83
C LEU A 224 73.67 66.92 0.39
N ASP A 225 72.71 67.75 -0.02
CA ASP A 225 72.97 69.14 -0.41
C ASP A 225 73.54 69.97 0.75
N ALA A 226 73.06 69.73 1.98
CA ALA A 226 73.58 70.39 3.18
C ALA A 226 75.03 69.98 3.54
N ILE A 227 75.48 68.80 3.12
CA ILE A 227 76.86 68.31 3.34
C ILE A 227 77.80 68.77 2.21
N THR A 228 77.27 69.10 1.03
CA THR A 228 78.04 69.51 -0.16
C THR A 228 78.80 70.85 -0.09
N PRO A 229 78.56 71.84 0.81
CA PRO A 229 79.34 73.08 0.79
C PRO A 229 80.81 72.93 1.25
N ILE A 230 81.25 71.75 1.71
CA ILE A 230 82.62 71.54 2.23
C ILE A 230 83.63 71.22 1.10
N VAL A 231 83.19 70.86 -0.10
CA VAL A 231 84.10 70.63 -1.24
C VAL A 231 84.12 71.86 -2.17
N ARG A 232 84.50 73.02 -1.62
CA ARG A 232 85.00 74.13 -2.45
C ARG A 232 86.47 73.83 -2.73
N VAL A 233 86.74 73.23 -3.88
CA VAL A 233 88.11 73.09 -4.40
C VAL A 233 88.70 74.50 -4.47
N ALA A 234 89.67 74.78 -3.60
CA ALA A 234 90.43 76.02 -3.66
C ALA A 234 91.11 76.08 -5.03
N PRO A 235 90.98 77.19 -5.79
CA PRO A 235 91.75 77.36 -7.01
C PRO A 235 93.23 77.41 -6.62
N ALA A 236 93.98 76.37 -6.97
CA ALA A 236 95.42 76.38 -6.86
C ALA A 236 95.95 77.51 -7.73
N GLY A 237 96.51 78.52 -7.06
CA GLY A 237 97.10 79.68 -7.70
C GLY A 237 98.24 79.31 -8.64
N ALA A 238 98.27 80.06 -9.74
CA ALA A 238 99.43 80.73 -10.29
C ALA A 238 100.79 80.34 -9.68
N ARG A 239 101.64 79.73 -10.52
CA ARG A 239 103.09 79.98 -10.48
C ARG A 239 103.57 80.20 -11.91
N ASP A 240 104.36 81.27 -12.00
CA ASP A 240 105.10 81.82 -13.13
C ASP A 240 105.94 80.79 -13.92
#